data_AF-A0A143QQ15-F1
#
_entry.id   AF-A0A143QQ15-F1
#
_cell.length_a   1.000
_cell.length_b   1.000
_cell.length_c   1.000
_cell.angle_alpha   90.00
_cell.angle_beta   90.00
_cell.angle_gamma   90.00
#
_symmetry.space_group_name_H-M   'P 1'
#
loop_
_entity.id
_entity.type
_entity.pdbx_description
1 polymer ?
#
loop_
_entity_poly.entity_id
_entity_poly.type
_entity_poly.pdbx_seq_one_letter_code
_entity_poly.pdbx_strand_id
1 'polypeptide(L)'
;MYTPTNSHDPFSGRHRVRIGDASELLAAIPAMLGFDPHRSMVLIALEDGGTSIGPTMRHDLVLAGEHTDRRAGSDTRATPDMLDVIDYLAGYCAFENIVSVIAVFVDDRLGRNERTHYTLDVQDLVNELEVTLPTFGVRLEAAFATSAIADAAHWWSLQGPRQHGRIADPKASPLTVARVLDGYPVRRSRDELAEFIAPGPVETVQAVAAEMAKFRRSGALSLTDHLTAVLSYLARSPYDSELETTDFARVAVAIGHVQVRDAVLALTLGEDADIVEEFWAHLVRVVPNRERAIAATLLAFSAYVRGDGPMARIAIDAALKADSSHSLASLLDRSLSVGASPALVREVAESGFACARACGIRLPGDPFGRR
;
A
#
# COMPACT_ATOMS: atom_id res chain seq x y z
N MET A 1 22.14 30.93 7.04
CA MET A 1 20.70 30.72 7.21
C MET A 1 20.41 29.37 6.57
N TYR A 2 20.37 28.32 7.40
CA TYR A 2 20.31 26.93 6.96
C TYR A 2 18.84 26.55 6.79
N THR A 3 18.41 26.33 5.55
CA THR A 3 17.11 25.74 5.25
C THR A 3 17.36 24.25 4.99
N PRO A 4 16.87 23.32 5.82
CA PRO A 4 16.99 21.91 5.49
C PRO A 4 16.06 21.60 4.31
N THR A 5 16.64 21.14 3.21
CA THR A 5 15.94 20.53 2.09
C THR A 5 15.39 19.18 2.52
N ASN A 6 14.09 19.11 2.80
CA ASN A 6 13.38 17.84 3.01
C ASN A 6 13.09 17.20 1.65
N SER A 7 14.07 16.48 1.11
CA SER A 7 13.90 15.51 0.04
C SER A 7 14.22 14.14 0.61
N HIS A 8 13.21 13.44 1.14
CA HIS A 8 13.37 12.06 1.57
C HIS A 8 12.35 11.17 0.86
N ASP A 9 12.89 10.48 -0.12
CA ASP A 9 12.30 9.43 -0.94
C ASP A 9 11.81 8.25 -0.06
N PRO A 10 10.55 7.81 -0.19
CA PRO A 10 10.03 6.60 0.47
C PRO A 10 10.75 5.31 0.04
N PHE A 11 11.59 5.35 -1.01
CA PHE A 11 12.48 4.26 -1.44
C PHE A 11 13.93 4.39 -0.94
N SER A 12 14.19 5.18 0.10
CA SER A 12 15.48 5.13 0.81
C SER A 12 15.65 3.84 1.64
N GLY A 13 15.46 2.70 0.99
CA GLY A 13 16.06 1.45 1.44
C GLY A 13 17.57 1.65 1.58
N ARG A 14 18.21 0.85 2.42
CA ARG A 14 19.67 0.87 2.62
C ARG A 14 20.47 0.58 1.33
N HIS A 15 19.78 0.30 0.21
CA HIS A 15 20.32 -0.15 -1.05
C HIS A 15 19.77 0.70 -2.23
N ARG A 16 20.62 1.52 -2.85
CA ARG A 16 20.29 2.17 -4.13
C ARG A 16 20.38 1.13 -5.24
N VAL A 17 19.27 0.92 -5.95
CA VAL A 17 19.18 0.01 -7.09
C VAL A 17 19.27 0.80 -8.39
N ARG A 18 20.11 0.34 -9.33
CA ARG A 18 20.20 0.91 -10.68
C ARG A 18 19.41 0.04 -11.64
N ILE A 19 18.52 0.67 -12.42
CA ILE A 19 17.78 0.05 -13.52
C ILE A 19 18.37 0.61 -14.82
N GLY A 20 18.88 -0.28 -15.67
CA GLY A 20 19.67 0.06 -16.85
C GLY A 20 18.89 0.15 -18.15
N ASP A 21 17.76 -0.54 -18.27
CA ASP A 21 16.95 -0.58 -19.49
C ASP A 21 15.46 -0.87 -19.22
N ALA A 22 14.64 -0.88 -20.29
CA ALA A 22 13.21 -1.16 -20.19
C ALA A 22 12.88 -2.58 -19.70
N SER A 23 13.76 -3.56 -19.95
CA SER A 23 13.57 -4.93 -19.48
C SER A 23 13.69 -4.99 -17.95
N GLU A 24 14.74 -4.39 -17.40
CA GLU A 24 14.96 -4.30 -15.96
C GLU A 24 13.89 -3.44 -15.28
N LEU A 25 13.45 -2.35 -15.91
CA LEU A 25 12.38 -1.50 -15.39
C LEU A 25 11.07 -2.29 -15.23
N LEU A 26 10.65 -2.98 -16.29
CA LEU A 26 9.43 -3.79 -16.28
C LEU A 26 9.52 -4.92 -15.25
N ALA A 27 10.68 -5.58 -15.14
CA ALA A 27 10.93 -6.63 -14.15
C ALA A 27 10.88 -6.12 -12.69
N ALA A 28 11.11 -4.83 -12.46
CA ALA A 28 11.08 -4.22 -11.13
C ALA A 28 9.67 -3.81 -10.67
N ILE A 29 8.68 -3.72 -11.57
CA ILE A 29 7.32 -3.27 -11.25
C ILE A 29 6.66 -4.08 -10.13
N PRO A 30 6.71 -5.42 -10.10
CA PRO A 30 6.10 -6.18 -9.01
C PRO A 30 6.70 -5.85 -7.64
N ALA A 31 8.01 -5.54 -7.59
CA ALA A 31 8.64 -5.09 -6.36
C ALA A 31 8.22 -3.65 -6.00
N MET A 32 8.07 -2.74 -6.96
CA MET A 32 7.54 -1.40 -6.70
C MET A 32 6.12 -1.45 -6.12
N LEU A 33 5.28 -2.33 -6.68
CA LEU A 33 3.88 -2.50 -6.30
C LEU A 33 3.65 -3.48 -5.16
N GLY A 34 4.65 -4.26 -4.73
CA GLY A 34 4.53 -5.36 -3.75
C GLY A 34 3.78 -6.61 -4.23
N PHE A 35 3.18 -6.58 -5.43
CA PHE A 35 2.49 -7.71 -6.05
C PHE A 35 2.59 -7.67 -7.58
N ASP A 36 2.35 -8.81 -8.23
CA ASP A 36 2.32 -8.90 -9.70
C ASP A 36 1.07 -8.18 -10.27
N PRO A 37 1.23 -7.14 -11.10
CA PRO A 37 0.08 -6.45 -11.69
C PRO A 37 -0.58 -7.32 -12.77
N HIS A 38 -1.92 -7.42 -12.72
CA HIS A 38 -2.75 -8.04 -13.76
C HIS A 38 -3.81 -7.04 -14.21
N ARG A 39 -4.07 -6.96 -15.52
CA ARG A 39 -5.00 -6.00 -16.15
C ARG A 39 -4.89 -4.62 -15.53
N SER A 40 -3.72 -4.02 -15.66
CA SER A 40 -3.31 -2.82 -14.94
C SER A 40 -2.72 -1.77 -15.87
N MET A 41 -3.03 -0.51 -15.61
CA MET A 41 -2.26 0.64 -16.06
C MET A 41 -1.34 1.07 -14.92
N VAL A 42 -0.04 1.16 -15.18
CA VAL A 42 0.98 1.57 -14.21
C VAL A 42 1.66 2.83 -14.72
N LEU A 43 1.69 3.88 -13.91
CA LEU A 43 2.47 5.09 -14.16
C LEU A 43 3.65 5.13 -13.18
N ILE A 44 4.86 5.19 -13.72
CA ILE A 44 6.10 5.26 -12.94
C ILE A 44 6.61 6.69 -13.04
N ALA A 45 6.60 7.43 -11.93
CA ALA A 45 7.16 8.76 -11.88
C ALA A 45 8.68 8.73 -12.04
N LEU A 46 9.20 9.72 -12.75
CA LEU A 46 10.62 9.93 -12.94
C LEU A 46 11.05 11.20 -12.22
N GLU A 47 12.01 11.03 -11.32
CA GLU A 47 12.59 12.11 -10.52
C GLU A 47 14.01 12.45 -11.00
N ASP A 48 14.57 13.55 -10.48
CA ASP A 48 15.93 14.00 -10.78
C ASP A 48 16.25 14.05 -12.29
N GLY A 49 15.29 14.52 -13.09
CA GLY A 49 15.42 14.60 -14.55
C GLY A 49 15.47 13.25 -15.25
N GLY A 50 14.88 12.20 -14.67
CA GLY A 50 14.86 10.85 -15.22
C GLY A 50 15.96 9.93 -14.71
N THR A 51 16.65 10.31 -13.65
CA THR A 51 17.78 9.53 -13.09
C THR A 51 17.39 8.71 -11.85
N SER A 52 16.22 8.97 -11.28
CA SER A 52 15.64 8.22 -10.17
C SER A 52 14.17 7.90 -10.45
N ILE A 53 13.67 6.86 -9.78
CA ILE A 53 12.27 6.46 -9.86
C ILE A 53 11.57 7.05 -8.64
N GLY A 54 10.51 7.82 -8.91
CA GLY A 54 9.64 8.36 -7.88
C GLY A 54 8.44 7.44 -7.60
N PRO A 55 7.31 7.99 -7.14
CA PRO A 55 6.09 7.25 -6.88
C PRO A 55 5.62 6.41 -8.08
N THR A 56 5.25 5.15 -7.81
CA THR A 56 4.63 4.27 -8.81
C THR A 56 3.14 4.14 -8.51
N MET A 57 2.32 4.55 -9.47
CA MET A 57 0.87 4.54 -9.38
C MET A 57 0.30 3.40 -10.23
N ARG A 58 -0.70 2.70 -9.73
CA ARG A 58 -1.37 1.61 -10.46
C ARG A 58 -2.88 1.77 -10.40
N HIS A 59 -3.53 1.58 -11.53
CA HIS A 59 -4.98 1.48 -11.65
C HIS A 59 -5.39 0.21 -12.40
N ASP A 60 -6.59 -0.31 -12.10
CA ASP A 60 -7.19 -1.40 -12.89
C ASP A 60 -7.46 -0.92 -14.32
N LEU A 61 -7.08 -1.73 -15.30
CA LEU A 61 -7.25 -1.41 -16.71
C LEU A 61 -8.64 -1.86 -17.18
N VAL A 62 -9.52 -0.89 -17.44
CA VAL A 62 -10.86 -1.13 -17.96
C VAL A 62 -10.88 -0.83 -19.45
N LEU A 63 -10.98 -1.88 -20.27
CA LEU A 63 -11.01 -1.78 -21.74
C LEU A 63 -12.40 -2.10 -22.27
N ALA A 64 -12.87 -1.33 -23.26
CA ALA A 64 -14.17 -1.51 -23.90
C ALA A 64 -14.28 -2.83 -24.68
N GLY A 65 -13.16 -3.30 -25.24
CA GLY A 65 -13.09 -4.48 -26.09
C GLY A 65 -14.01 -4.36 -27.31
N GLU A 66 -14.78 -5.41 -27.57
CA GLU A 66 -15.76 -5.45 -28.67
C GLU A 66 -16.95 -4.51 -28.43
N HIS A 67 -17.23 -4.18 -27.17
CA HIS A 67 -18.35 -3.34 -26.77
C HIS A 67 -17.97 -1.86 -26.78
N THR A 68 -17.68 -1.32 -27.97
CA THR A 68 -17.64 0.14 -28.13
C THR A 68 -19.06 0.66 -28.27
N ASP A 69 -19.52 1.44 -27.30
CA ASP A 69 -20.81 2.11 -27.37
C ASP A 69 -20.72 3.29 -28.36
N ARG A 70 -20.72 2.98 -29.66
CA ARG A 70 -20.63 3.95 -30.77
C ARG A 70 -21.79 4.96 -30.79
N ARG A 71 -22.75 4.82 -29.89
CA ARG A 71 -23.93 5.69 -29.75
C ARG A 71 -23.58 7.05 -29.13
N ALA A 72 -22.40 7.20 -28.51
CA ALA A 72 -22.03 8.41 -27.77
C ALA A 72 -21.27 9.48 -28.57
N GLY A 73 -21.04 9.32 -29.89
CA GLY A 73 -20.39 10.35 -30.71
C GLY A 73 -18.96 10.73 -30.28
N SER A 74 -18.35 9.90 -29.43
CA SER A 74 -16.96 10.03 -28.98
C SER A 74 -16.03 9.42 -30.03
N ASP A 75 -15.01 10.17 -30.45
CA ASP A 75 -13.95 9.70 -31.36
C ASP A 75 -12.92 8.78 -30.65
N THR A 76 -13.05 8.56 -29.33
CA THR A 76 -12.14 7.73 -28.52
C THR A 76 -12.78 6.41 -28.10
N ARG A 77 -11.99 5.33 -28.05
CA ARG A 77 -12.37 4.01 -27.49
C ARG A 77 -12.11 3.90 -25.98
N ALA A 78 -11.48 4.91 -25.38
CA ALA A 78 -11.29 4.98 -23.94
C ALA A 78 -12.66 4.99 -23.22
N THR A 79 -12.76 4.22 -22.13
CA THR A 79 -13.97 4.24 -21.30
C THR A 79 -14.04 5.53 -20.48
N PRO A 80 -15.24 6.05 -20.16
CA PRO A 80 -15.38 7.22 -19.29
C PRO A 80 -14.61 7.07 -17.97
N ASP A 81 -14.71 5.90 -17.34
CA ASP A 81 -13.98 5.58 -16.10
C ASP A 81 -12.46 5.76 -16.26
N MET A 82 -11.88 5.34 -17.39
CA MET A 82 -10.45 5.49 -17.62
C MET A 82 -10.05 6.94 -17.93
N LEU A 83 -10.93 7.73 -18.56
CA LEU A 83 -10.70 9.16 -18.78
C LEU A 83 -10.64 9.90 -17.44
N ASP A 84 -11.61 9.65 -16.55
CA ASP A 84 -11.62 10.22 -15.20
C ASP A 84 -10.35 9.85 -14.40
N VAL A 85 -9.89 8.61 -14.54
CA VAL A 85 -8.63 8.13 -13.92
C VAL A 85 -7.42 8.86 -14.48
N ILE A 86 -7.34 9.06 -15.79
CA ILE A 86 -6.23 9.79 -16.43
C ILE A 86 -6.18 11.23 -15.91
N ASP A 87 -7.31 11.93 -15.88
CA ASP A 87 -7.41 13.29 -15.35
C ASP A 87 -7.00 13.36 -13.87
N TYR A 88 -7.48 12.42 -13.05
CA TYR A 88 -7.11 12.33 -11.65
C TYR A 88 -5.60 12.11 -11.46
N LEU A 89 -5.00 11.15 -12.17
CA LEU A 89 -3.57 10.85 -12.07
C LEU A 89 -2.70 12.00 -12.59
N ALA A 90 -3.13 12.69 -13.65
CA ALA A 90 -2.44 13.88 -14.14
C ALA A 90 -2.47 15.02 -13.11
N GLY A 91 -3.62 15.26 -12.48
CA GLY A 91 -3.77 16.21 -11.38
C GLY A 91 -2.91 15.86 -10.17
N TYR A 92 -2.85 14.58 -9.81
CA TYR A 92 -1.97 14.08 -8.75
C TYR A 92 -0.48 14.34 -9.07
N CYS A 93 -0.05 14.03 -10.30
CA CYS A 93 1.32 14.30 -10.73
C CYS A 93 1.68 15.79 -10.60
N ALA A 94 0.80 16.69 -11.04
CA ALA A 94 1.02 18.13 -10.89
C ALA A 94 1.11 18.55 -9.41
N PHE A 95 0.24 18.01 -8.56
CA PHE A 95 0.22 18.30 -7.13
C PHE A 95 1.52 17.88 -6.43
N GLU A 96 2.04 16.71 -6.77
CA GLU A 96 3.31 16.17 -6.24
C GLU A 96 4.56 16.72 -6.95
N ASN A 97 4.41 17.67 -7.88
CA ASN A 97 5.50 18.20 -8.72
C ASN A 97 6.23 17.12 -9.55
N ILE A 98 5.52 16.06 -9.93
CA ILE A 98 6.00 15.04 -10.86
C ILE A 98 5.92 15.62 -12.27
N VAL A 99 7.08 15.81 -12.90
CA VAL A 99 7.18 16.45 -14.23
C VAL A 99 7.27 15.44 -15.38
N SER A 100 7.43 14.15 -15.06
CA SER A 100 7.73 13.12 -16.06
C SER A 100 7.32 11.73 -15.56
N VAL A 101 6.72 10.93 -16.45
CA VAL A 101 6.23 9.57 -16.15
C VAL A 101 6.49 8.60 -17.31
N ILE A 102 6.56 7.31 -16.99
CA ILE A 102 6.48 6.20 -17.94
C ILE A 102 5.17 5.46 -17.71
N ALA A 103 4.42 5.15 -18.77
CA ALA A 103 3.22 4.33 -18.70
C ALA A 103 3.51 2.87 -19.10
N VAL A 104 2.94 1.92 -18.34
CA VAL A 104 3.03 0.49 -18.62
C VAL A 104 1.64 -0.13 -18.54
N PHE A 105 1.24 -0.81 -19.61
CA PHE A 105 -0.03 -1.52 -19.71
C PHE A 105 0.23 -3.03 -19.63
N VAL A 106 -0.35 -3.67 -18.62
CA VAL A 106 -0.21 -5.11 -18.37
C VAL A 106 -1.57 -5.77 -18.50
N ASP A 107 -1.79 -6.59 -19.53
CA ASP A 107 -3.09 -7.24 -19.74
C ASP A 107 -2.95 -8.53 -20.56
N ASP A 108 -3.46 -9.64 -20.03
CA ASP A 108 -3.37 -10.96 -20.62
C ASP A 108 -4.07 -11.10 -21.98
N ARG A 109 -4.90 -10.13 -22.35
CA ARG A 109 -5.60 -10.03 -23.64
C ARG A 109 -4.80 -9.27 -24.70
N LEU A 110 -3.63 -8.73 -24.35
CA LEU A 110 -2.75 -8.03 -25.29
C LEU A 110 -1.77 -8.99 -25.94
N GLY A 111 -1.58 -8.83 -27.25
CA GLY A 111 -0.62 -9.59 -28.03
C GLY A 111 0.18 -8.66 -28.95
N ARG A 112 1.51 -8.73 -28.89
CA ARG A 112 2.40 -7.85 -29.68
C ARG A 112 2.08 -7.85 -31.18
N ASN A 113 1.79 -9.02 -31.74
CA ASN A 113 1.57 -9.22 -33.17
C ASN A 113 0.09 -9.30 -33.53
N GLU A 114 -0.81 -9.06 -32.57
CA GLU A 114 -2.25 -9.21 -32.74
C GLU A 114 -2.92 -7.86 -32.66
N ARG A 115 -3.58 -7.45 -33.75
CA ARG A 115 -4.36 -6.20 -33.74
C ARG A 115 -5.77 -6.49 -33.24
N THR A 116 -5.91 -6.59 -31.93
CA THR A 116 -7.18 -6.82 -31.24
C THR A 116 -7.87 -5.50 -30.88
N HIS A 117 -9.16 -5.57 -30.54
CA HIS A 117 -9.89 -4.43 -29.99
C HIS A 117 -9.21 -3.87 -28.73
N TYR A 118 -8.67 -4.73 -27.87
CA TYR A 118 -7.93 -4.33 -26.67
C TYR A 118 -6.65 -3.55 -26.98
N THR A 119 -5.96 -3.91 -28.06
CA THR A 119 -4.76 -3.17 -28.49
C THR A 119 -5.11 -1.77 -29.00
N LEU A 120 -6.26 -1.62 -29.67
CA LEU A 120 -6.78 -0.32 -30.09
C LEU A 120 -7.21 0.53 -28.88
N ASP A 121 -7.88 -0.08 -27.89
CA ASP A 121 -8.29 0.62 -26.67
C ASP A 121 -7.07 1.16 -25.90
N VAL A 122 -6.03 0.35 -25.74
CA VAL A 122 -4.77 0.78 -25.10
C VAL A 122 -4.08 1.87 -25.90
N GLN A 123 -4.12 1.82 -27.24
CA GLN A 123 -3.56 2.90 -28.05
C GLN A 123 -4.31 4.22 -27.85
N ASP A 124 -5.64 4.18 -27.75
CA ASP A 124 -6.44 5.38 -27.47
C ASP A 124 -6.14 5.91 -26.07
N LEU A 125 -5.99 5.05 -25.05
CA LEU A 125 -5.55 5.48 -23.71
C LEU A 125 -4.17 6.14 -23.72
N VAL A 126 -3.22 5.65 -24.53
CA VAL A 126 -1.92 6.32 -24.71
C VAL A 126 -2.11 7.70 -25.35
N ASN A 127 -2.96 7.82 -26.37
CA ASN A 127 -3.24 9.11 -26.99
C ASN A 127 -3.88 10.10 -25.98
N GLU A 128 -4.80 9.64 -25.13
CA GLU A 128 -5.38 10.45 -24.06
C GLU A 128 -4.33 10.87 -23.04
N LEU A 129 -3.42 9.99 -22.63
CA LEU A 129 -2.29 10.35 -21.76
C LEU A 129 -1.38 11.41 -22.40
N GLU A 130 -1.09 11.29 -23.71
CA GLU A 130 -0.30 12.26 -24.47
C GLU A 130 -0.99 13.64 -24.57
N VAL A 131 -2.32 13.68 -24.54
CA VAL A 131 -3.10 14.93 -24.58
C VAL A 131 -3.23 15.53 -23.18
N THR A 132 -3.63 14.74 -22.18
CA THR A 132 -3.95 15.23 -20.84
C THR A 132 -2.71 15.58 -20.04
N LEU A 133 -1.69 14.71 -19.96
CA LEU A 133 -0.52 14.94 -19.10
C LEU A 133 0.17 16.30 -19.34
N PRO A 134 0.40 16.75 -20.59
CA PRO A 134 1.01 18.06 -20.85
C PRO A 134 0.19 19.25 -20.35
N THR A 135 -1.14 19.14 -20.28
CA THR A 135 -2.00 20.21 -19.72
C THR A 135 -1.75 20.43 -18.23
N PHE A 136 -1.21 19.43 -17.55
CA PHE A 136 -0.78 19.45 -16.15
C PHE A 136 0.73 19.68 -15.99
N GLY A 137 1.46 19.92 -17.10
CA GLY A 137 2.92 20.10 -17.08
C GLY A 137 3.72 18.81 -16.91
N VAL A 138 3.10 17.65 -17.16
CA VAL A 138 3.71 16.33 -17.02
C VAL A 138 4.04 15.77 -18.40
N ARG A 139 5.23 15.17 -18.56
CA ARG A 139 5.63 14.52 -19.82
C ARG A 139 5.47 13.01 -19.73
N LEU A 140 4.90 12.41 -20.78
CA LEU A 140 4.97 10.98 -21.00
C LEU A 140 6.25 10.64 -21.78
N GLU A 141 7.25 10.05 -21.12
CA GLU A 141 8.54 9.75 -21.75
C GLU A 141 8.50 8.47 -22.58
N ALA A 142 7.71 7.50 -22.13
CA ALA A 142 7.51 6.24 -22.83
C ALA A 142 6.19 5.58 -22.41
N ALA A 143 5.63 4.80 -23.33
CA ALA A 143 4.52 3.89 -23.08
C ALA A 143 4.90 2.48 -23.54
N PHE A 144 4.74 1.49 -22.67
CA PHE A 144 5.03 0.08 -22.94
C PHE A 144 3.79 -0.79 -22.72
N ALA A 145 3.72 -1.92 -23.43
CA ALA A 145 2.74 -2.96 -23.20
C ALA A 145 3.40 -4.33 -23.03
N THR A 146 2.75 -5.17 -22.23
CA THR A 146 3.06 -6.59 -22.08
C THR A 146 1.81 -7.37 -21.69
N SER A 147 1.78 -8.68 -21.98
CA SER A 147 0.69 -9.55 -21.55
C SER A 147 0.78 -9.93 -20.07
N ALA A 148 1.99 -9.99 -19.53
CA ALA A 148 2.28 -10.30 -18.13
C ALA A 148 3.72 -9.90 -17.81
N ILE A 149 3.97 -9.49 -16.56
CA ILE A 149 5.33 -9.27 -16.06
C ILE A 149 5.86 -10.61 -15.54
N ALA A 150 6.59 -11.33 -16.39
CA ALA A 150 7.14 -12.65 -16.06
C ALA A 150 8.49 -12.85 -16.76
N ASP A 151 9.26 -13.82 -16.26
CA ASP A 151 10.54 -14.19 -16.87
C ASP A 151 10.37 -14.47 -18.36
N ALA A 152 11.16 -13.75 -19.15
CA ALA A 152 11.21 -13.85 -20.59
C ALA A 152 9.89 -13.53 -21.32
N ALA A 153 8.92 -12.88 -20.66
CA ALA A 153 7.71 -12.37 -21.29
C ALA A 153 8.03 -11.26 -22.30
N HIS A 154 7.20 -11.09 -23.33
CA HIS A 154 7.43 -10.09 -24.36
C HIS A 154 6.92 -8.71 -23.93
N TRP A 155 7.71 -7.68 -24.20
CA TRP A 155 7.27 -6.28 -24.09
C TRP A 155 7.48 -5.56 -25.42
N TRP A 156 6.72 -4.49 -25.64
CA TRP A 156 6.84 -3.62 -26.81
C TRP A 156 6.47 -2.17 -26.48
N SER A 157 7.00 -1.22 -27.24
CA SER A 157 6.60 0.19 -27.14
C SER A 157 5.27 0.45 -27.83
N LEU A 158 4.46 1.30 -27.20
CA LEU A 158 3.20 1.84 -27.72
C LEU A 158 3.38 3.27 -28.28
N GLN A 159 4.52 3.89 -27.98
CA GLN A 159 4.87 5.24 -28.40
C GLN A 159 6.29 5.28 -28.97
N GLY A 160 6.54 6.19 -29.90
CA GLY A 160 7.87 6.45 -30.45
C GLY A 160 8.40 5.30 -31.34
N PRO A 161 9.73 5.12 -31.42
CA PRO A 161 10.33 4.04 -32.22
C PRO A 161 9.81 2.67 -31.77
N ARG A 162 9.55 1.78 -32.74
CA ARG A 162 9.14 0.40 -32.45
C ARG A 162 10.27 -0.36 -31.77
N GLN A 163 10.17 -0.48 -30.45
CA GLN A 163 11.08 -1.21 -29.61
C GLN A 163 10.34 -2.39 -28.99
N HIS A 164 11.09 -3.44 -28.68
CA HIS A 164 10.55 -4.63 -28.06
C HIS A 164 11.66 -5.48 -27.48
N GLY A 165 11.33 -6.34 -26.53
CA GLY A 165 12.30 -7.23 -25.93
C GLY A 165 11.63 -8.31 -25.09
N ARG A 166 12.47 -8.96 -24.28
CA ARG A 166 12.03 -9.89 -23.24
C ARG A 166 12.27 -9.26 -21.89
N ILE A 167 11.33 -9.44 -20.97
CA ILE A 167 11.43 -8.97 -19.58
C ILE A 167 12.40 -9.92 -18.84
N ALA A 168 13.33 -9.36 -18.07
CA ALA A 168 14.21 -10.12 -17.18
C ALA A 168 13.38 -10.79 -16.06
N ASP A 169 13.90 -11.84 -15.40
CA ASP A 169 13.16 -12.49 -14.32
C ASP A 169 12.81 -11.49 -13.20
N PRO A 170 11.51 -11.19 -12.97
CA PRO A 170 11.09 -10.26 -11.93
C PRO A 170 11.53 -10.70 -10.53
N LYS A 171 11.69 -12.02 -10.29
CA LYS A 171 12.16 -12.56 -9.01
C LYS A 171 13.64 -12.31 -8.77
N ALA A 172 14.42 -12.18 -9.84
CA ALA A 172 15.84 -11.86 -9.81
C ALA A 172 16.11 -10.35 -9.94
N SER A 173 15.07 -9.52 -10.09
CA SER A 173 15.22 -8.06 -10.16
C SER A 173 15.95 -7.54 -8.93
N PRO A 174 16.97 -6.67 -9.08
CA PRO A 174 17.69 -6.10 -7.93
C PRO A 174 16.78 -5.42 -6.91
N LEU A 175 15.65 -4.83 -7.35
CA LEU A 175 14.66 -4.24 -6.45
C LEU A 175 13.90 -5.31 -5.66
N THR A 176 13.54 -6.44 -6.28
CA THR A 176 12.96 -7.59 -5.59
C THR A 176 13.91 -8.15 -4.53
N VAL A 177 15.19 -8.30 -4.88
CA VAL A 177 16.21 -8.78 -3.94
C VAL A 177 16.37 -7.82 -2.76
N ALA A 178 16.45 -6.51 -3.02
CA ALA A 178 16.52 -5.50 -1.97
C ALA A 178 15.29 -5.56 -1.04
N ARG A 179 14.08 -5.68 -1.61
CA ARG A 179 12.85 -5.83 -0.83
C ARG A 179 12.85 -7.07 0.05
N VAL A 180 13.27 -8.22 -0.47
CA VAL A 180 13.34 -9.45 0.33
C VAL A 180 14.38 -9.32 1.46
N LEU A 181 15.52 -8.69 1.20
CA LEU A 181 16.54 -8.42 2.22
C LEU A 181 16.03 -7.48 3.31
N ASP A 182 15.20 -6.50 2.95
CA ASP A 182 14.55 -5.59 3.89
C ASP A 182 13.27 -6.19 4.52
N GLY A 183 13.00 -7.49 4.33
CA GLY A 183 11.88 -8.21 4.95
C GLY A 183 10.53 -8.09 4.23
N TYR A 184 10.47 -7.53 3.02
CA TYR A 184 9.25 -7.41 2.22
C TYR A 184 9.13 -8.56 1.21
N PRO A 185 8.23 -9.53 1.43
CA PRO A 185 7.97 -10.56 0.43
C PRO A 185 7.18 -9.99 -0.75
N VAL A 186 7.65 -10.25 -1.96
CA VAL A 186 6.85 -10.01 -3.18
C VAL A 186 5.76 -11.09 -3.27
N ARG A 187 4.50 -10.66 -3.33
CA ARG A 187 3.32 -11.55 -3.38
C ARG A 187 2.82 -11.75 -4.81
N ARG A 188 2.09 -12.83 -5.06
CA ARG A 188 1.64 -13.17 -6.43
C ARG A 188 0.44 -12.38 -6.89
N SER A 189 -0.36 -11.85 -5.96
CA SER A 189 -1.51 -11.00 -6.29
C SER A 189 -1.95 -10.15 -5.10
N ARG A 190 -2.72 -9.10 -5.40
CA ARG A 190 -3.46 -8.33 -4.39
C ARG A 190 -4.43 -9.21 -3.59
N ASP A 191 -5.05 -10.20 -4.24
CA ASP A 191 -6.00 -11.12 -3.59
C ASP A 191 -5.33 -11.98 -2.52
N GLU A 192 -4.11 -12.46 -2.75
CA GLU A 192 -3.33 -13.19 -1.75
C GLU A 192 -3.04 -12.31 -0.51
N LEU A 193 -2.77 -11.02 -0.74
CA LEU A 193 -2.54 -10.05 0.33
C LEU A 193 -3.84 -9.75 1.11
N ALA A 194 -4.99 -9.72 0.44
CA ALA A 194 -6.30 -9.61 1.09
C ALA A 194 -6.67 -10.89 1.87
N GLU A 195 -6.35 -12.06 1.33
CA GLU A 195 -6.57 -13.36 1.98
C GLU A 195 -5.73 -13.51 3.25
N PHE A 196 -4.50 -12.96 3.26
CA PHE A 196 -3.61 -12.96 4.42
C PHE A 196 -4.27 -12.36 5.67
N ILE A 197 -5.14 -11.36 5.50
CA ILE A 197 -5.86 -10.70 6.61
C ILE A 197 -7.37 -10.98 6.61
N ALA A 198 -7.86 -11.89 5.77
CA ALA A 198 -9.28 -12.23 5.70
C ALA A 198 -9.81 -12.72 7.06
N PRO A 199 -11.10 -12.51 7.37
CA PRO A 199 -11.69 -13.03 8.61
C PRO A 199 -11.42 -14.53 8.75
N GLY A 200 -10.95 -14.93 9.93
CA GLY A 200 -10.71 -16.32 10.26
C GLY A 200 -12.01 -17.10 10.49
N PRO A 201 -11.91 -18.35 10.97
CA PRO A 201 -13.08 -19.18 11.30
C PRO A 201 -14.05 -18.45 12.24
N VAL A 202 -15.34 -18.56 11.95
CA VAL A 202 -16.40 -17.86 12.70
C VAL A 202 -16.41 -18.29 14.17
N GLU A 203 -16.08 -19.55 14.45
CA GLU A 203 -16.00 -20.12 15.79
C GLU A 203 -14.92 -19.43 16.64
N THR A 204 -13.76 -19.16 16.04
CA THR A 204 -12.66 -18.42 16.70
C THR A 204 -13.09 -16.99 17.03
N VAL A 205 -13.70 -16.29 16.07
CA VAL A 205 -14.20 -14.92 16.27
C VAL A 205 -15.26 -14.86 17.37
N GLN A 206 -16.16 -15.84 17.41
CA GLN A 206 -17.19 -15.95 18.46
C GLN A 206 -16.59 -16.24 19.83
N ALA A 207 -15.56 -17.09 19.90
CA ALA A 207 -14.86 -17.39 21.15
C ALA A 207 -14.17 -16.13 21.71
N VAL A 208 -13.48 -15.37 20.85
CA VAL A 208 -12.85 -14.09 21.23
C VAL A 208 -13.92 -13.09 21.69
N ALA A 209 -15.03 -12.98 20.98
CA ALA A 209 -16.14 -12.10 21.36
C ALA A 209 -16.72 -12.44 22.75
N ALA A 210 -16.83 -13.74 23.08
CA ALA A 210 -17.33 -14.20 24.37
C ALA A 210 -16.38 -13.80 25.52
N GLU A 211 -15.06 -13.95 25.32
CA GLU A 211 -14.06 -13.51 26.29
C GLU A 211 -14.05 -11.98 26.45
N MET A 212 -14.16 -11.22 25.35
CA MET A 212 -14.28 -9.76 25.43
C MET A 212 -15.49 -9.31 26.26
N ALA A 213 -16.62 -10.02 26.11
CA ALA A 213 -17.81 -9.73 26.91
C ALA A 213 -17.59 -10.01 28.41
N LYS A 214 -16.78 -11.02 28.76
CA LYS A 214 -16.37 -11.28 30.15
C LYS A 214 -15.50 -10.14 30.68
N PHE A 215 -14.47 -9.72 29.95
CA PHE A 215 -13.59 -8.62 30.37
C PHE A 215 -14.33 -7.29 30.56
N ARG A 216 -15.29 -6.97 29.70
CA ARG A 216 -16.12 -5.76 29.85
C ARG A 216 -16.98 -5.79 31.12
N ARG A 217 -17.35 -6.98 31.62
CA ARG A 217 -18.14 -7.15 32.85
C ARG A 217 -17.29 -7.18 34.13
N SER A 218 -16.02 -7.58 34.05
CA SER A 218 -15.16 -7.75 35.23
C SER A 218 -14.71 -6.43 35.90
N GLY A 219 -15.15 -5.28 35.38
CA GLY A 219 -14.79 -3.95 35.89
C GLY A 219 -13.77 -3.24 35.01
N ALA A 220 -13.74 -1.90 35.08
CA ALA A 220 -12.85 -1.08 34.26
C ALA A 220 -11.41 -1.17 34.77
N LEU A 221 -10.53 -1.77 33.95
CA LEU A 221 -9.08 -1.65 34.13
C LEU A 221 -8.64 -0.20 33.87
N SER A 222 -7.55 0.23 34.51
CA SER A 222 -6.97 1.53 34.21
C SER A 222 -6.41 1.56 32.78
N LEU A 223 -6.19 2.75 32.20
CA LEU A 223 -5.52 2.87 30.91
C LEU A 223 -4.09 2.30 30.95
N THR A 224 -3.41 2.41 32.10
CA THR A 224 -2.11 1.82 32.36
C THR A 224 -2.14 0.30 32.28
N ASP A 225 -3.13 -0.35 32.90
CA ASP A 225 -3.27 -1.81 32.85
C ASP A 225 -3.57 -2.29 31.43
N HIS A 226 -4.43 -1.58 30.69
CA HIS A 226 -4.74 -1.91 29.30
C HIS A 226 -3.49 -1.83 28.41
N LEU A 227 -2.74 -0.73 28.48
CA LEU A 227 -1.54 -0.57 27.66
C LEU A 227 -0.43 -1.55 28.09
N THR A 228 -0.26 -1.79 29.40
CA THR A 228 0.69 -2.81 29.91
C THR A 228 0.35 -4.20 29.37
N ALA A 229 -0.93 -4.56 29.33
CA ALA A 229 -1.37 -5.84 28.80
C ALA A 229 -0.96 -5.96 27.32
N VAL A 230 -1.27 -4.96 26.49
CA VAL A 230 -0.89 -4.96 25.07
C VAL A 230 0.62 -5.13 24.89
N LEU A 231 1.44 -4.35 25.61
CA LEU A 231 2.91 -4.46 25.53
C LEU A 231 3.42 -5.83 25.96
N SER A 232 2.82 -6.42 27.01
CA SER A 232 3.19 -7.75 27.50
C SER A 232 2.84 -8.87 26.52
N TYR A 233 1.83 -8.67 25.66
CA TYR A 233 1.49 -9.61 24.59
C TYR A 233 2.45 -9.49 23.41
N LEU A 234 2.72 -8.26 22.98
CA LEU A 234 3.65 -7.99 21.89
C LEU A 234 5.06 -8.52 22.20
N ALA A 235 5.53 -8.35 23.43
CA ALA A 235 6.82 -8.88 23.88
C ALA A 235 6.90 -10.41 23.91
N ARG A 236 5.76 -11.12 24.02
CA ARG A 236 5.70 -12.59 24.03
C ARG A 236 5.50 -13.20 22.65
N SER A 237 4.89 -12.46 21.73
CA SER A 237 4.56 -12.91 20.37
C SER A 237 5.71 -13.59 19.61
N PRO A 238 6.99 -13.15 19.69
CA PRO A 238 8.06 -13.79 18.94
C PRO A 238 8.63 -15.07 19.58
N TYR A 239 8.22 -15.43 20.81
CA TYR A 239 8.84 -16.49 21.61
C TYR A 239 7.91 -17.62 22.05
N ASP A 240 6.59 -17.51 21.84
CA ASP A 240 5.60 -18.47 22.34
C ASP A 240 4.67 -19.02 21.25
N SER A 241 4.38 -20.32 21.32
CA SER A 241 3.48 -21.02 20.40
C SER A 241 2.03 -20.85 20.84
N GLU A 242 1.26 -20.12 20.03
CA GLU A 242 -0.21 -19.92 20.10
C GLU A 242 -0.71 -19.02 21.25
N LEU A 243 -0.81 -17.72 20.99
CA LEU A 243 -1.64 -16.81 21.79
C LEU A 243 -3.07 -17.35 21.93
N GLU A 244 -3.62 -17.31 23.15
CA GLU A 244 -4.95 -17.84 23.41
C GLU A 244 -6.06 -16.86 23.01
N THR A 245 -7.29 -17.38 22.89
CA THR A 245 -8.51 -16.56 22.67
C THR A 245 -8.68 -15.45 23.71
N THR A 246 -8.30 -15.73 24.96
CA THR A 246 -8.34 -14.79 26.09
C THR A 246 -7.40 -13.61 25.90
N ASP A 247 -6.24 -13.85 25.28
CA ASP A 247 -5.21 -12.85 25.04
C ASP A 247 -5.64 -11.87 23.94
N PHE A 248 -6.14 -12.40 22.82
CA PHE A 248 -6.72 -11.57 21.75
C PHE A 248 -7.89 -10.74 22.26
N ALA A 249 -8.76 -11.32 23.08
CA ALA A 249 -9.89 -10.61 23.67
C ALA A 249 -9.44 -9.45 24.57
N ARG A 250 -8.39 -9.64 25.38
CA ARG A 250 -7.86 -8.59 26.25
C ARG A 250 -7.27 -7.45 25.45
N VAL A 251 -6.50 -7.75 24.40
CA VAL A 251 -5.94 -6.72 23.51
C VAL A 251 -7.04 -6.00 22.73
N ALA A 252 -8.03 -6.73 22.20
CA ALA A 252 -9.16 -6.16 21.47
C ALA A 252 -9.99 -5.18 22.33
N VAL A 253 -10.19 -5.49 23.62
CA VAL A 253 -10.82 -4.56 24.56
C VAL A 253 -9.93 -3.34 24.81
N ALA A 254 -8.62 -3.54 25.02
CA ALA A 254 -7.67 -2.47 25.31
C ALA A 254 -7.58 -1.43 24.17
N ILE A 255 -7.41 -1.87 22.92
CA ILE A 255 -7.34 -0.97 21.76
C ILE A 255 -8.68 -0.29 21.43
N GLY A 256 -9.78 -0.72 22.05
CA GLY A 256 -11.05 -0.01 22.03
C GLY A 256 -11.00 1.36 22.73
N HIS A 257 -10.03 1.57 23.62
CA HIS A 257 -9.77 2.87 24.25
C HIS A 257 -8.87 3.72 23.37
N VAL A 258 -9.34 4.90 22.96
CA VAL A 258 -8.64 5.83 22.06
C VAL A 258 -7.23 6.14 22.54
N GLN A 259 -7.03 6.40 23.84
CA GLN A 259 -5.71 6.71 24.39
C GLN A 259 -4.73 5.53 24.27
N VAL A 260 -5.20 4.29 24.44
CA VAL A 260 -4.38 3.08 24.30
C VAL A 260 -4.10 2.81 22.82
N ARG A 261 -5.12 2.92 21.97
CA ARG A 261 -5.00 2.80 20.51
C ARG A 261 -3.96 3.77 19.96
N ASP A 262 -4.02 5.03 20.37
CA ASP A 262 -3.11 6.07 19.87
C ASP A 262 -1.71 5.88 20.45
N ALA A 263 -1.59 5.40 21.70
CA ALA A 263 -0.31 5.06 22.30
C ALA A 263 0.43 3.96 21.52
N VAL A 264 -0.28 2.91 21.07
CA VAL A 264 0.34 1.79 20.36
C VAL A 264 0.78 2.15 18.93
N LEU A 265 0.38 3.29 18.37
CA LEU A 265 0.91 3.78 17.10
C LEU A 265 2.42 4.02 17.16
N ALA A 266 2.94 4.47 18.30
CA ALA A 266 4.37 4.71 18.48
C ALA A 266 5.22 3.42 18.40
N LEU A 267 4.61 2.25 18.59
CA LEU A 267 5.31 0.96 18.49
C LEU A 267 5.76 0.66 17.06
N THR A 268 5.15 1.29 16.05
CA THR A 268 5.56 1.19 14.64
C THR A 268 6.92 1.85 14.36
N LEU A 269 7.43 2.66 15.30
CA LEU A 269 8.72 3.32 15.21
C LEU A 269 9.85 2.55 15.92
N GLY A 270 9.51 1.51 16.68
CA GLY A 270 10.47 0.74 17.48
C GLY A 270 11.23 -0.31 16.68
N GLU A 271 12.23 -0.91 17.33
CA GLU A 271 13.03 -2.01 16.73
C GLU A 271 12.18 -3.27 16.45
N ASP A 272 11.08 -3.46 17.21
CA ASP A 272 10.16 -4.59 17.07
C ASP A 272 8.97 -4.31 16.13
N ALA A 273 9.06 -3.30 15.26
CA ALA A 273 7.95 -2.87 14.40
C ALA A 273 7.37 -4.01 13.53
N ASP A 274 8.23 -4.91 13.05
CA ASP A 274 7.81 -6.06 12.23
C ASP A 274 6.94 -7.04 13.04
N ILE A 275 7.32 -7.31 14.30
CA ILE A 275 6.55 -8.17 15.23
C ILE A 275 5.19 -7.55 15.54
N VAL A 276 5.17 -6.22 15.72
CA VAL A 276 3.94 -5.46 15.96
C VAL A 276 2.99 -5.53 14.77
N GLU A 277 3.53 -5.40 13.55
CA GLU A 277 2.75 -5.54 12.32
C GLU A 277 2.16 -6.95 12.16
N GLU A 278 2.96 -7.99 12.36
CA GLU A 278 2.50 -9.39 12.31
C GLU A 278 1.41 -9.67 13.34
N PHE A 279 1.55 -9.11 14.54
CA PHE A 279 0.54 -9.23 15.58
C PHE A 279 -0.79 -8.58 15.15
N TRP A 280 -0.77 -7.39 14.56
CA TRP A 280 -1.99 -6.76 14.04
C TRP A 280 -2.60 -7.57 12.90
N ALA A 281 -1.78 -8.08 11.98
CA ALA A 281 -2.25 -8.94 10.90
C ALA A 281 -2.97 -10.19 11.42
N HIS A 282 -2.49 -10.78 12.52
CA HIS A 282 -3.19 -11.89 13.17
C HIS A 282 -4.48 -11.45 13.88
N LEU A 283 -4.42 -10.37 14.68
CA LEU A 283 -5.55 -9.87 15.45
C LEU A 283 -6.75 -9.53 14.56
N VAL A 284 -6.51 -8.90 13.40
CA VAL A 284 -7.54 -8.56 12.40
C VAL A 284 -8.42 -9.76 12.07
N ARG A 285 -7.86 -10.97 12.00
CA ARG A 285 -8.55 -12.19 11.57
C ARG A 285 -9.48 -12.77 12.63
N VAL A 286 -9.19 -12.54 13.91
CA VAL A 286 -9.81 -13.29 15.02
C VAL A 286 -10.76 -12.46 15.88
N VAL A 287 -10.93 -11.17 15.60
CA VAL A 287 -11.79 -10.26 16.37
C VAL A 287 -13.10 -9.90 15.64
N PRO A 288 -14.17 -9.50 16.36
CA PRO A 288 -15.41 -9.02 15.76
C PRO A 288 -15.24 -7.73 14.94
N ASN A 289 -16.19 -7.43 14.04
CA ASN A 289 -16.08 -6.33 13.07
C ASN A 289 -15.66 -4.97 13.65
N ARG A 290 -16.19 -4.58 14.81
CA ARG A 290 -15.85 -3.29 15.44
C ARG A 290 -14.37 -3.21 15.79
N GLU A 291 -13.85 -4.23 16.48
CA GLU A 291 -12.44 -4.29 16.87
C GLU A 291 -11.54 -4.65 15.69
N ARG A 292 -12.07 -5.36 14.69
CA ARG A 292 -11.39 -5.65 13.42
C ARG A 292 -11.07 -4.36 12.68
N ALA A 293 -11.99 -3.40 12.67
CA ALA A 293 -11.72 -2.08 12.07
C ALA A 293 -10.55 -1.36 12.76
N ILE A 294 -10.46 -1.44 14.09
CA ILE A 294 -9.34 -0.85 14.86
C ILE A 294 -8.03 -1.56 14.52
N ALA A 295 -8.00 -2.90 14.61
CA ALA A 295 -6.81 -3.69 14.35
C ALA A 295 -6.32 -3.52 12.90
N ALA A 296 -7.23 -3.47 11.93
CA ALA A 296 -6.88 -3.28 10.52
C ALA A 296 -6.36 -1.86 10.27
N THR A 297 -6.85 -0.87 10.99
CA THR A 297 -6.30 0.50 10.94
C THR A 297 -4.88 0.56 11.52
N LEU A 298 -4.60 -0.13 12.63
CA LEU A 298 -3.26 -0.22 13.21
C LEU A 298 -2.28 -0.96 12.27
N LEU A 299 -2.73 -2.04 11.63
CA LEU A 299 -1.96 -2.73 10.59
C LEU A 299 -1.67 -1.79 9.42
N ALA A 300 -2.70 -1.08 8.92
CA ALA A 300 -2.55 -0.16 7.81
C ALA A 300 -1.52 0.92 8.09
N PHE A 301 -1.57 1.48 9.30
CA PHE A 301 -0.63 2.50 9.75
C PHE A 301 0.80 1.95 9.83
N SER A 302 0.98 0.75 10.41
CA SER A 302 2.28 0.08 10.52
C SER A 302 2.90 -0.18 9.14
N ALA A 303 2.13 -0.80 8.26
CA ALA A 303 2.52 -1.08 6.88
C ALA A 303 2.89 0.22 6.13
N TYR A 304 2.11 1.29 6.31
CA TYR A 304 2.37 2.55 5.62
C TYR A 304 3.66 3.23 6.09
N VAL A 305 3.89 3.32 7.41
CA VAL A 305 5.10 3.91 8.00
C VAL A 305 6.39 3.16 7.59
N ARG A 306 6.25 1.86 7.31
CA ARG A 306 7.31 0.98 6.81
C ARG A 306 7.45 1.00 5.28
N GLY A 307 6.53 1.62 4.53
CA GLY A 307 6.59 1.69 3.06
C GLY A 307 5.95 0.51 2.34
N ASP A 308 5.18 -0.33 3.05
CA ASP A 308 4.30 -1.35 2.47
C ASP A 308 2.92 -0.76 2.15
N GLY A 309 2.89 0.16 1.18
CA GLY A 309 1.66 0.80 0.69
C GLY A 309 0.55 -0.17 0.25
N PRO A 310 0.87 -1.30 -0.41
CA PRO A 310 -0.12 -2.31 -0.78
C PRO A 310 -0.84 -2.92 0.43
N MET A 311 -0.09 -3.38 1.44
CA MET A 311 -0.70 -3.90 2.67
C MET A 311 -1.49 -2.80 3.37
N ALA A 312 -0.97 -1.57 3.41
CA ALA A 312 -1.65 -0.43 3.99
C ALA A 312 -3.03 -0.20 3.35
N ARG A 313 -3.12 -0.20 2.02
CA ARG A 313 -4.39 0.00 1.30
C ARG A 313 -5.37 -1.14 1.57
N ILE A 314 -4.91 -2.40 1.51
CA ILE A 314 -5.77 -3.57 1.77
C ILE A 314 -6.30 -3.55 3.20
N ALA A 315 -5.47 -3.16 4.17
CA ALA A 315 -5.87 -3.06 5.56
C ALA A 315 -6.86 -1.91 5.79
N ILE A 316 -6.74 -0.78 5.09
CA ILE A 316 -7.75 0.31 5.10
C ILE A 316 -9.08 -0.19 4.53
N ASP A 317 -9.07 -0.85 3.37
CA ASP A 317 -10.28 -1.42 2.76
C ASP A 317 -10.96 -2.40 3.71
N ALA A 318 -10.18 -3.27 4.37
CA ALA A 318 -10.67 -4.21 5.36
C ALA A 318 -11.26 -3.52 6.61
N ALA A 319 -10.66 -2.41 7.05
CA ALA A 319 -11.16 -1.63 8.17
C ALA A 319 -12.51 -0.98 7.85
N LEU A 320 -12.62 -0.28 6.72
CA LEU A 320 -13.83 0.41 6.28
C LEU A 320 -14.95 -0.55 5.89
N LYS A 321 -14.61 -1.76 5.39
CA LYS A 321 -15.59 -2.83 5.18
C LYS A 321 -16.15 -3.38 6.50
N ALA A 322 -15.33 -3.44 7.55
CA ALA A 322 -15.74 -3.92 8.86
C ALA A 322 -16.57 -2.87 9.64
N ASP A 323 -16.17 -1.59 9.55
CA ASP A 323 -16.89 -0.44 10.10
C ASP A 323 -16.65 0.80 9.21
N SER A 324 -17.65 1.14 8.39
CA SER A 324 -17.58 2.29 7.48
C SER A 324 -17.55 3.65 8.17
N SER A 325 -17.84 3.68 9.48
CA SER A 325 -17.81 4.89 10.31
C SER A 325 -16.50 5.05 11.10
N HIS A 326 -15.51 4.16 10.90
CA HIS A 326 -14.27 4.19 11.66
C HIS A 326 -13.40 5.41 11.31
N SER A 327 -13.41 6.42 12.18
CA SER A 327 -12.84 7.74 11.91
C SER A 327 -11.36 7.74 11.53
N LEU A 328 -10.54 6.92 12.21
CA LEU A 328 -9.10 6.86 11.93
C LEU A 328 -8.82 6.18 10.58
N ALA A 329 -9.57 5.14 10.22
CA ALA A 329 -9.45 4.52 8.90
C ALA A 329 -9.84 5.50 7.79
N SER A 330 -10.93 6.24 7.95
CA SER A 330 -11.35 7.25 6.96
C SER A 330 -10.39 8.45 6.87
N LEU A 331 -9.70 8.79 7.96
CA LEU A 331 -8.64 9.80 7.93
C LEU A 331 -7.43 9.28 7.16
N LEU A 332 -6.96 8.07 7.50
CA LEU A 332 -5.83 7.45 6.83
C LEU A 332 -6.11 7.24 5.33
N ASP A 333 -7.30 6.74 4.98
CA ASP A 333 -7.73 6.56 3.59
C ASP A 333 -7.67 7.86 2.77
N ARG A 334 -8.21 8.95 3.33
CA ARG A 334 -8.16 10.26 2.69
C ARG A 334 -6.74 10.78 2.57
N SER A 335 -5.93 10.67 3.63
CA SER A 335 -4.53 11.08 3.62
C SER A 335 -3.72 10.33 2.56
N LEU A 336 -3.88 9.01 2.46
CA LEU A 336 -3.18 8.21 1.45
C LEU A 336 -3.69 8.50 0.03
N SER A 337 -4.97 8.78 -0.13
CA SER A 337 -5.55 9.13 -1.42
C SER A 337 -5.15 10.53 -1.93
N VAL A 338 -4.58 11.38 -1.06
CA VAL A 338 -3.98 12.67 -1.45
C VAL A 338 -2.45 12.66 -1.41
N GLY A 339 -1.82 11.49 -1.31
CA GLY A 339 -0.36 11.34 -1.39
C GLY A 339 0.42 11.67 -0.11
N ALA A 340 -0.23 11.72 1.06
CA ALA A 340 0.44 12.04 2.32
C ALA A 340 1.67 11.16 2.55
N SER A 341 2.88 11.74 2.59
CA SER A 341 4.12 10.96 2.65
C SER A 341 4.26 10.10 3.92
N PRO A 342 5.02 8.99 3.89
CA PRO A 342 5.30 8.18 5.08
C PRO A 342 5.92 8.98 6.23
N ALA A 343 6.66 10.05 5.93
CA ALA A 343 7.24 10.94 6.94
C ALA A 343 6.16 11.69 7.73
N LEU A 344 5.13 12.21 7.06
CA LEU A 344 4.00 12.88 7.72
C LEU A 344 3.24 11.92 8.63
N VAL A 345 3.05 10.66 8.19
CA VAL A 345 2.41 9.64 9.02
C VAL A 345 3.32 9.23 10.19
N ARG A 346 4.64 9.25 10.01
CA ARG A 346 5.61 9.03 11.09
C ARG A 346 5.50 10.07 12.20
N GLU A 347 5.30 11.34 11.86
CA GLU A 347 5.04 12.40 12.85
C GLU A 347 3.77 12.13 13.67
N VAL A 348 2.73 11.55 13.05
CA VAL A 348 1.54 11.11 13.78
C VAL A 348 1.89 9.97 14.76
N ALA A 349 2.76 9.04 14.35
CA ALA A 349 3.19 7.93 15.21
C ALA A 349 3.93 8.43 16.47
N GLU A 350 4.73 9.50 16.34
CA GLU A 350 5.43 10.12 17.47
C GLU A 350 4.47 10.67 18.53
N SER A 351 3.27 11.11 18.13
CA SER A 351 2.24 11.54 19.09
C SER A 351 1.81 10.41 20.03
N GLY A 352 1.97 9.15 19.62
CA GLY A 352 1.72 7.97 20.45
C GLY A 352 2.57 7.92 21.72
N PHE A 353 3.79 8.46 21.71
CA PHE A 353 4.61 8.57 22.93
C PHE A 353 3.94 9.45 23.99
N ALA A 354 3.29 10.56 23.58
CA ALA A 354 2.53 11.39 24.50
C ALA A 354 1.29 10.66 25.06
N CYS A 355 0.58 9.91 24.22
CA CYS A 355 -0.55 9.08 24.65
C CYS A 355 -0.12 7.99 25.65
N ALA A 356 1.03 7.35 25.43
CA ALA A 356 1.59 6.37 26.36
C ALA A 356 1.90 7.00 27.72
N ARG A 357 2.53 8.18 27.74
CA ARG A 357 2.81 8.94 28.97
C ARG A 357 1.53 9.32 29.70
N ALA A 358 0.47 9.70 28.98
CA ALA A 358 -0.84 9.96 29.57
C ALA A 358 -1.48 8.71 30.19
N CYS A 359 -1.13 7.51 29.68
CA CYS A 359 -1.45 6.23 30.28
C CYS A 359 -0.47 5.82 31.40
N GLY A 360 0.48 6.68 31.78
CA GLY A 360 1.47 6.40 32.84
C GLY A 360 2.61 5.47 32.42
N ILE A 361 2.77 5.19 31.13
CA ILE A 361 3.79 4.27 30.60
C ILE A 361 4.76 5.03 29.69
N ARG A 362 6.04 4.66 29.76
CA ARG A 362 7.04 5.13 28.80
C ARG A 362 7.42 3.99 27.87
N LEU A 363 7.22 4.22 26.57
CA LEU A 363 7.60 3.26 25.54
C LEU A 363 9.10 3.39 25.22
N PRO A 364 9.76 2.30 24.80
CA PRO A 364 11.11 2.36 24.25
C PRO A 364 11.19 3.35 23.08
N GLY A 365 12.27 4.14 23.00
CA GLY A 365 12.47 5.11 21.91
C GLY A 365 11.80 6.48 22.10
N ASP A 366 11.17 6.77 23.25
CA ASP A 366 10.56 8.08 23.52
C ASP A 366 11.62 9.22 23.52
N PRO A 367 11.58 10.15 22.54
CA PRO A 367 12.63 11.15 22.34
C PRO A 367 12.64 12.25 23.41
N PHE A 368 11.57 12.37 24.21
CA PHE A 368 11.44 13.41 25.24
C PHE A 368 11.83 12.92 26.64
N GLY A 369 12.50 11.77 26.75
CA GLY A 369 13.04 11.25 27.99
C GLY A 369 14.43 11.81 28.32
N ARG A 370 14.55 12.68 29.34
CA ARG A 370 15.82 12.79 30.08
C ARG A 370 16.11 11.42 30.72
N ARG A 371 17.34 10.93 30.50
CA ARG A 371 17.93 9.74 31.12
C ARG A 371 17.67 9.69 32.62
#